data_AF-A0A6I8N5R3-F1
#
_entry.id   AF-A0A6I8N5R3-F1
#
_cell.length_a   1.000
_cell.length_b   1.000
_cell.length_c   1.000
_cell.angle_alpha   90.00
_cell.angle_beta   90.00
_cell.angle_gamma   90.00
#
_symmetry.space_group_name_H-M   'P 1'
#
loop_
_entity.id
_entity.type
_entity.pdbx_description
1 polymer ?
#
loop_
_entity_poly.entity_id
_entity_poly.type
_entity_poly.pdbx_seq_one_letter_code
_entity_poly.pdbx_strand_id
1 'polypeptide(L)'
;KGAGQEAVTYKGVSSQDKAPGVVQAVLKKNNRDPADAPHYQLVQLLPGQRELAIPPSANVFYAMDGSSLDFVLRRRRPSTPASHDAHHDAGGSSFPRIKATGRKLARALF
;
A
#
# COMPACT_ATOMS: atom_id res chain seq x y z
N LYS A 1 1.04 20.06 0.53
CA LYS A 1 2.08 19.65 1.51
C LYS A 1 2.48 18.21 1.19
N GLY A 2 3.43 18.05 0.25
CA GLY A 2 3.82 16.74 -0.27
C GLY A 2 4.43 15.92 0.84
N ALA A 3 3.78 14.82 1.21
CA ALA A 3 4.38 13.83 2.10
C ALA A 3 5.68 13.38 1.44
N GLY A 4 6.81 13.63 2.10
CA GLY A 4 8.12 13.16 1.67
C GLY A 4 8.03 11.65 1.46
N GLN A 5 7.87 11.26 0.20
CA GLN A 5 8.07 9.90 -0.25
C GLN A 5 9.59 9.74 -0.18
N GLU A 6 10.08 9.37 1.00
CA GLU A 6 11.50 9.09 1.18
C GLU A 6 11.77 7.78 0.40
N ALA A 7 12.11 7.96 -0.87
CA ALA A 7 12.46 6.89 -1.77
C ALA A 7 13.81 6.34 -1.34
N VAL A 8 13.79 5.46 -0.34
CA VAL A 8 14.99 4.75 0.05
C VAL A 8 15.16 3.55 -0.87
N THR A 9 16.12 3.65 -1.79
CA THR A 9 16.41 2.61 -2.77
C THR A 9 17.11 1.42 -2.13
N TYR A 10 16.47 0.25 -2.23
CA TYR A 10 17.09 -1.04 -1.93
C TYR A 10 17.40 -1.75 -3.25
N LYS A 11 18.64 -2.22 -3.46
CA LYS A 11 19.07 -2.88 -4.69
C LYS A 11 19.54 -4.30 -4.39
N GLY A 12 18.76 -5.28 -4.85
CA GLY A 12 19.07 -6.71 -4.74
C GLY A 12 18.38 -7.37 -3.55
N VAL A 13 17.52 -8.35 -3.84
CA VAL A 13 16.76 -9.14 -2.86
C VAL A 13 17.16 -10.60 -3.05
N SER A 14 17.52 -11.27 -1.97
CA SER A 14 17.79 -12.71 -1.91
C SER A 14 16.50 -13.48 -1.60
N SER A 15 16.45 -14.77 -1.96
CA SER A 15 15.34 -15.68 -1.63
C SER A 15 15.08 -15.84 -0.13
N GLN A 16 15.96 -15.36 0.73
CA GLN A 16 15.82 -15.38 2.19
C GLN A 16 15.29 -14.06 2.76
N ASP A 17 15.24 -12.99 1.96
CA ASP A 17 14.87 -11.66 2.43
C ASP A 17 13.36 -11.56 2.68
N LYS A 18 13.02 -11.25 3.93
CA LYS A 18 11.64 -10.99 4.35
C LYS A 18 11.40 -9.48 4.43
N ALA A 19 10.19 -9.06 4.09
CA ALA A 19 9.78 -7.66 4.14
C ALA A 19 10.14 -6.93 5.46
N PRO A 20 9.89 -7.49 6.67
CA PRO A 20 10.20 -6.76 7.90
C PRO A 20 11.70 -6.58 8.11
N GLY A 21 12.53 -7.56 7.71
CA GLY A 21 13.98 -7.46 7.81
C GLY A 21 14.55 -6.41 6.86
N VAL A 22 14.08 -6.40 5.61
CA VAL A 22 14.47 -5.40 4.61
C VAL A 22 14.05 -4.00 5.07
N VAL A 23 12.80 -3.82 5.52
CA VAL A 23 12.31 -2.52 6.01
C VAL A 23 13.15 -2.02 7.18
N GLN A 24 13.45 -2.88 8.17
CA GLN A 24 14.29 -2.51 9.32
C GLN A 24 15.71 -2.14 8.91
N ALA A 25 16.34 -2.93 8.03
CA ALA A 25 17.69 -2.67 7.54
C ALA A 25 17.77 -1.32 6.82
N VAL A 26 16.76 -1.03 6.00
CA VAL A 26 16.65 0.22 5.25
C VAL A 26 16.42 1.41 6.20
N LEU A 27 15.53 1.29 7.21
CA LEU A 27 15.34 2.34 8.21
C LEU A 27 16.62 2.62 9.01
N LYS A 28 17.29 1.56 9.48
CA LYS A 28 18.56 1.66 10.21
C LYS A 28 19.63 2.38 9.38
N LYS A 29 19.72 2.08 8.08
CA LYS A 29 20.67 2.73 7.15
C LYS A 29 20.41 4.23 6.97
N ASN A 30 19.18 4.68 7.16
CA ASN A 30 18.78 6.09 7.03
C ASN A 30 18.71 6.81 8.37
N ASN A 31 19.36 6.26 9.40
CA ASN A 31 19.39 6.83 10.74
C ASN A 31 17.97 7.01 11.35
N ARG A 32 17.03 6.14 10.96
CA ARG A 32 15.66 6.07 11.48
C ARG A 32 15.50 4.91 12.46
N ASP A 33 14.45 5.01 13.27
CA ASP A 33 14.13 4.00 14.27
C ASP A 33 13.58 2.71 13.61
N PRO A 34 14.21 1.54 13.81
CA PRO A 34 13.70 0.27 13.28
C PRO A 34 12.38 -0.17 13.93
N ALA A 35 12.01 0.39 15.08
CA ALA A 35 10.71 0.17 15.72
C ALA A 35 9.56 0.76 14.89
N ASP A 36 9.84 1.67 13.95
CA ASP A 36 8.86 2.16 13.01
C ASP A 36 8.61 1.24 11.81
N ALA A 37 9.36 0.15 11.64
CA ALA A 37 9.14 -0.82 10.56
C ALA A 37 7.66 -1.25 10.35
N PRO A 38 6.84 -1.52 11.38
CA PRO A 38 5.40 -1.79 11.19
C PRO A 38 4.60 -0.59 10.64
N HIS A 39 5.09 0.63 10.78
CA HIS A 39 4.51 1.85 10.20
C HIS A 39 4.99 2.13 8.78
N TYR A 40 5.90 1.32 8.24
CA TYR A 40 6.35 1.42 6.85
C TYR A 40 5.93 0.17 6.05
N GLN A 41 5.73 0.37 4.76
CA GLN A 41 5.42 -0.66 3.78
C GLN A 41 6.43 -0.56 2.66
N LEU A 42 6.91 -1.71 2.21
CA LEU A 42 7.80 -1.81 1.07
C LEU A 42 6.96 -1.83 -0.21
N VAL A 43 7.26 -0.93 -1.14
CA VAL A 43 6.59 -0.81 -2.43
C VAL A 43 7.64 -0.91 -3.52
N GLN A 44 7.44 -1.79 -4.48
CA GLN A 44 8.29 -1.93 -5.65
C GLN A 44 7.80 -1.01 -6.77
N LEU A 45 8.73 -0.30 -7.40
CA LEU A 45 8.47 0.55 -8.56
C LEU A 45 8.65 -0.29 -9.82
N LEU A 46 7.57 -0.49 -10.56
CA LEU A 46 7.58 -1.25 -11.79
C LEU A 46 7.65 -0.32 -13.00
N PRO A 47 8.20 -0.79 -14.14
CA PRO A 47 8.16 -0.04 -15.39
C PRO A 47 6.71 0.27 -15.79
N GLY A 48 6.52 1.42 -16.43
CA GLY A 48 5.18 1.88 -16.87
C GLY A 48 4.35 2.55 -15.78
N GLN A 49 4.98 3.18 -14.78
CA GLN A 49 4.33 3.84 -13.64
C GLN A 49 3.42 2.92 -12.82
N ARG A 50 3.79 1.64 -12.74
CA ARG A 50 3.10 0.65 -11.90
C ARG A 50 3.84 0.57 -10.56
N GLU A 51 3.09 0.28 -9.50
CA GLU A 51 3.62 0.07 -8.15
C GLU A 51 3.11 -1.27 -7.61
N LEU A 52 3.97 -2.04 -6.95
CA LEU A 52 3.59 -3.31 -6.32
C LEU A 52 3.87 -3.23 -4.81
N ALA A 53 2.82 -3.31 -4.01
CA ALA A 53 2.95 -3.27 -2.56
C ALA A 53 3.31 -4.65 -2.00
N ILE A 54 4.46 -4.76 -1.36
CA ILE A 54 4.92 -6.01 -0.74
C ILE A 54 4.24 -6.19 0.62
N PRO A 55 3.62 -7.36 0.90
CA PRO A 55 2.99 -7.61 2.19
C PRO A 55 4.02 -7.58 3.34
N PRO A 56 3.66 -7.06 4.52
CA PRO A 56 4.61 -6.78 5.61
C PRO A 56 5.21 -8.02 6.27
N SER A 57 4.64 -9.21 6.05
CA SER A 57 5.14 -10.49 6.56
C SER A 57 5.61 -11.43 5.44
N ALA A 58 5.51 -11.00 4.18
CA ALA A 58 5.89 -11.82 3.04
C ALA A 58 7.40 -11.85 2.85
N ASN A 59 7.85 -12.88 2.14
CA ASN A 59 9.18 -12.92 1.56
C ASN A 59 9.20 -11.99 0.34
N VAL A 60 10.15 -11.06 0.30
CA VAL A 60 10.20 -10.04 -0.76
C VAL A 60 10.49 -10.69 -2.10
N PHE A 61 11.38 -11.69 -2.15
CA PHE A 61 11.79 -12.37 -3.39
C PHE A 61 10.63 -13.05 -4.11
N TYR A 62 9.67 -13.61 -3.36
CA TYR A 62 8.50 -14.27 -3.94
C TYR A 62 7.34 -13.30 -4.22
N ALA A 63 7.30 -12.18 -3.51
CA ALA A 63 6.25 -11.18 -3.67
C ALA A 63 6.59 -10.09 -4.68
N MET A 64 7.87 -9.94 -5.05
CA MET A 64 8.35 -8.96 -6.01
C MET A 64 8.19 -9.44 -7.46
N ASP A 65 8.11 -8.48 -8.38
CA ASP A 65 8.15 -8.72 -9.82
C ASP A 65 9.60 -8.72 -10.33
N GLY A 66 9.99 -9.69 -11.16
CA GLY A 66 11.35 -9.78 -11.70
C GLY A 66 11.72 -8.67 -12.69
N SER A 67 10.77 -7.86 -13.15
CA SER A 67 10.99 -6.81 -14.15
C SER A 67 11.65 -5.55 -13.58
N SER A 68 11.72 -5.41 -12.24
CA SER A 68 12.34 -4.26 -11.58
C SER A 68 12.96 -4.67 -10.25
N LEU A 69 14.05 -4.01 -9.85
CA LEU A 69 14.67 -4.20 -8.53
C LEU A 69 14.61 -2.90 -7.71
N ASP A 70 13.80 -1.93 -8.11
CA ASP A 70 13.65 -0.66 -7.43
C ASP A 70 12.52 -0.73 -6.40
N PHE A 71 12.85 -0.45 -5.15
CA PHE A 71 11.91 -0.43 -4.03
C PHE A 71 11.96 0.92 -3.31
N VAL A 72 10.83 1.29 -2.71
CA VAL A 72 10.66 2.48 -1.88
C VAL A 72 9.91 2.12 -0.60
N LEU A 73 10.20 2.83 0.49
CA LEU A 73 9.46 2.72 1.74
C LEU A 73 8.36 3.77 1.78
N ARG A 74 7.12 3.31 1.95
CA ARG A 74 5.94 4.18 2.09
C ARG A 74 5.41 4.06 3.51
N ARG A 75 5.17 5.20 4.16
CA ARG A 75 4.58 5.21 5.51
C ARG A 75 3.13 4.69 5.41
N ARG A 76 2.84 3.59 6.09
CA ARG A 76 1.49 3.08 6.28
C ARG A 76 0.72 4.11 7.08
N ARG A 77 -0.44 4.53 6.55
CA ARG A 77 -1.41 5.22 7.38
C ARG A 77 -2.00 4.18 8.33
N PRO A 78 -2.31 4.53 9.60
CA PRO A 78 -3.10 3.66 10.44
C PRO A 78 -4.47 3.48 9.77
N SER A 79 -4.60 2.41 9.00
CA SER A 79 -5.89 1.94 8.52
C SER A 79 -6.60 1.39 9.75
N THR A 80 -7.65 2.09 10.17
CA THR A 80 -8.74 1.51 10.95
C THR A 80 -8.99 0.06 10.49
N PRO A 81 -9.15 -0.91 11.41
CA PRO A 81 -9.26 -2.33 11.06
C PRO A 81 -10.58 -2.59 10.32
N ALA A 82 -10.59 -2.36 9.00
CA ALA A 82 -11.72 -2.67 8.13
C ALA A 82 -11.26 -2.77 6.67
N SER A 83 -10.20 -3.53 6.36
CA SER A 83 -9.93 -3.97 4.97
C SER A 83 -9.08 -5.23 4.99
N HIS A 84 -9.70 -6.34 5.37
CA HIS A 84 -9.27 -7.66 4.96
C HIS A 84 -10.07 -8.04 3.71
N ASP A 85 -10.00 -7.24 2.65
CA ASP A 85 -10.66 -7.56 1.38
C ASP A 85 -9.85 -7.01 0.20
N ALA A 86 -9.37 -7.98 -0.58
CA ALA A 86 -9.20 -7.98 -2.02
C ALA A 86 -8.67 -6.68 -2.68
N HIS A 87 -7.36 -6.67 -2.97
CA HIS A 87 -6.87 -5.96 -4.15
C HIS A 87 -7.28 -6.78 -5.39
N HIS A 88 -8.57 -6.72 -5.74
CA HIS A 88 -9.03 -7.09 -7.06
C HIS A 88 -8.89 -5.85 -7.95
N ASP A 89 -8.20 -6.05 -9.06
CA ASP A 89 -8.08 -5.16 -10.19
C ASP A 89 -9.43 -4.55 -10.60
N ALA A 90 -9.47 -3.22 -10.74
CA ALA A 90 -10.37 -2.39 -11.55
C ALA A 90 -10.17 -0.92 -11.10
N GLY A 91 -9.67 0.01 -11.91
CA GLY A 91 -10.27 0.31 -13.20
C GLY A 91 -11.64 0.94 -12.99
N GLY A 92 -11.71 2.26 -12.79
CA GLY A 92 -12.91 3.03 -13.05
C GLY A 92 -13.72 3.52 -11.84
N SER A 93 -13.99 4.83 -11.89
CA SER A 93 -15.12 5.53 -11.25
C SER A 93 -15.25 5.44 -9.72
N SER A 94 -14.78 6.50 -9.07
CA SER A 94 -15.43 7.07 -7.90
C SER A 94 -16.92 7.25 -8.19
N PHE A 95 -17.75 6.33 -7.72
CA PHE A 95 -19.18 6.57 -7.57
C PHE A 95 -19.41 7.14 -6.18
N PRO A 96 -19.82 8.42 -6.03
CA PRO A 96 -20.26 8.92 -4.75
C PRO A 96 -21.48 8.11 -4.32
N ARG A 97 -21.41 7.49 -3.14
CA ARG A 97 -22.53 6.74 -2.55
C ARG A 97 -23.61 7.74 -2.13
N ILE A 98 -24.40 8.19 -3.11
CA ILE A 98 -25.61 8.99 -2.91
C ILE A 98 -26.52 8.15 -2.00
N LYS A 99 -26.72 8.63 -0.77
CA LYS A 99 -27.75 8.09 0.12
C LYS A 99 -29.09 8.62 -0.37
N ALA A 100 -29.64 7.96 -1.39
CA ALA A 100 -30.99 8.21 -1.86
C ALA A 100 -31.98 7.59 -0.85
N THR A 101 -32.33 8.34 0.18
CA THR A 101 -33.49 8.01 1.02
C THR A 101 -34.75 8.37 0.24
N GLY A 102 -35.28 7.41 -0.51
CA GLY A 102 -36.58 7.54 -1.17
C GLY A 102 -37.72 7.14 -0.24
N ARG A 103 -38.79 7.95 -0.25
CA ARG A 103 -40.23 7.60 -0.21
C ARG A 103 -41.03 8.53 0.72
N LYS A 104 -41.93 9.33 0.14
CA LYS A 104 -43.39 9.11 0.24
C LYS A 104 -44.13 10.12 -0.66
N LEU A 105 -44.63 9.64 -1.79
CA LEU A 105 -45.82 10.21 -2.44
C LEU A 105 -47.02 9.79 -1.60
N ALA A 106 -47.67 10.73 -0.93
CA ALA A 106 -49.04 10.55 -0.47
C ALA A 106 -49.92 11.44 -1.34
N ARG A 107 -50.62 10.82 -2.30
CA ARG A 107 -51.82 11.39 -2.92
C ARG A 107 -52.96 11.16 -1.94
N ALA A 108 -53.65 12.21 -1.53
CA ALA A 108 -55.01 12.11 -1.05
C ALA A 108 -55.85 13.11 -1.86
N LEU A 109 -56.73 12.53 -2.68
CA LEU A 109 -57.92 13.17 -3.19
C LEU A 109 -58.95 13.08 -2.05
N PHE A 110 -59.59 14.19 -1.70
CA PHE A 110 -61.03 14.36 -1.40
C PHE A 110 -61.27 15.79 -0.93
#